data_AF-A0A432SJI7-F1
#
_entry.id   AF-A0A432SJI7-F1
#
_cell.length_a   1.000
_cell.length_b   1.000
_cell.length_c   1.000
_cell.angle_alpha   90.00
_cell.angle_beta   90.00
_cell.angle_gamma   90.00
#
_symmetry.space_group_name_H-M   'P 1'
#
loop_
_entity.id
_entity.type
_entity.pdbx_description
1 polymer ?
#
loop_
_entity_poly.entity_id
_entity_poly.type
_entity_poly.pdbx_seq_one_letter_code
_entity_poly.pdbx_strand_id
1 'polypeptide(L)'
;MTTFVTALHAEAAPIIEKYRLTRQENPFFPLYSSEKITLIVSGMTPLQSAIATTYLLTTLKSVPDTIANLGICASTRQNDPIGTCYAIRKITDTMTQKVYHLPKIESSLPQTSIATYPVPQQTKAHKHHLLDMESSGFYTAARRFLPPEKIRLFKVVSDYGNMEVPDTQFVREIIQKNLSSLEKELSI
;
A
#
# COMPACT_ATOMS: atom_id res chain seq x y z
N MET A 1 -11.32 -7.88 11.47
CA MET A 1 -10.50 -8.43 10.38
C MET A 1 -9.86 -7.30 9.61
N THR A 2 -8.53 -7.33 9.50
CA THR A 2 -7.74 -6.35 8.74
C THR A 2 -7.22 -6.99 7.46
N THR A 3 -7.31 -6.27 6.37
CA THR A 3 -6.90 -6.77 5.06
C THR A 3 -5.76 -5.93 4.49
N PHE A 4 -4.72 -6.57 3.96
CA PHE A 4 -3.58 -5.91 3.32
C PHE A 4 -3.54 -6.19 1.83
N VAL A 5 -3.20 -5.16 1.06
CA VAL A 5 -2.86 -5.26 -0.36
C VAL A 5 -1.45 -4.71 -0.53
N THR A 6 -0.51 -5.57 -0.89
CA THR A 6 0.87 -5.18 -1.21
C THR A 6 1.15 -5.40 -2.70
N ALA A 7 2.13 -4.72 -3.27
CA ALA A 7 2.51 -4.92 -4.68
C ALA A 7 3.47 -6.11 -4.82
N LEU A 8 4.40 -6.24 -3.87
CA LEU A 8 5.51 -7.20 -3.92
C LEU A 8 5.42 -8.22 -2.79
N HIS A 9 5.96 -9.42 -3.04
CA HIS A 9 6.16 -10.40 -1.96
C HIS A 9 7.16 -9.90 -0.91
N ALA A 10 8.15 -9.08 -1.31
CA ALA A 10 9.10 -8.46 -0.38
C ALA A 10 8.41 -7.55 0.65
N GLU A 11 7.32 -6.87 0.25
CA GLU A 11 6.50 -6.05 1.16
C GLU A 11 5.59 -6.92 2.03
N ALA A 12 5.11 -8.04 1.49
CA ALA A 12 4.23 -8.96 2.19
C ALA A 12 4.94 -9.80 3.26
N ALA A 13 6.18 -10.24 2.99
CA ALA A 13 6.90 -11.20 3.82
C ALA A 13 7.01 -10.78 5.30
N PRO A 14 7.37 -9.53 5.65
CA PRO A 14 7.36 -9.06 7.03
C PRO A 14 6.01 -9.24 7.75
N ILE A 15 4.90 -8.98 7.06
CA ILE A 15 3.55 -9.15 7.61
C ILE A 15 3.23 -10.64 7.78
N ILE A 16 3.53 -11.44 6.75
CA ILE A 16 3.31 -12.90 6.75
C ILE A 16 4.03 -13.54 7.94
N GLU A 17 5.30 -13.20 8.15
CA GLU A 17 6.13 -13.76 9.22
C GLU A 17 5.63 -13.33 10.60
N LYS A 18 5.38 -12.02 10.79
CA LYS A 18 4.96 -11.47 12.08
C LYS A 18 3.63 -12.05 12.56
N TYR A 19 2.65 -12.16 11.66
CA TYR A 19 1.31 -12.65 11.99
C TYR A 19 1.09 -14.12 11.65
N ARG A 20 2.17 -14.83 11.25
CA ARG A 20 2.15 -16.26 10.92
C ARG A 20 1.05 -16.61 9.92
N LEU A 21 0.90 -15.80 8.87
CA LEU A 21 -0.13 -16.00 7.85
C LEU A 21 0.18 -17.27 7.06
N THR A 22 -0.84 -18.10 6.82
CA THR A 22 -0.70 -19.30 6.00
C THR A 22 -1.08 -19.00 4.56
N ARG A 23 -0.33 -19.57 3.61
CA ARG A 23 -0.66 -19.45 2.19
C ARG A 23 -1.97 -20.18 1.89
N GLN A 24 -2.86 -19.52 1.18
CA GLN A 24 -4.14 -20.08 0.76
C GLN A 24 -4.00 -20.69 -0.63
N GLU A 25 -4.75 -21.76 -0.90
CA GLU A 25 -4.88 -22.30 -2.24
C GLU A 25 -5.69 -21.32 -3.10
N ASN A 26 -4.99 -20.62 -3.99
CA ASN A 26 -5.58 -19.65 -4.89
C ASN A 26 -4.79 -19.65 -6.21
N PRO A 27 -5.44 -19.92 -7.35
CA PRO A 27 -4.75 -20.01 -8.64
C PRO A 27 -4.44 -18.65 -9.26
N PHE A 28 -5.04 -17.55 -8.76
CA PHE A 28 -5.00 -16.23 -9.39
C PHE A 28 -4.01 -15.28 -8.71
N PHE A 29 -3.92 -15.31 -7.38
CA PHE A 29 -3.09 -14.40 -6.60
C PHE A 29 -2.38 -15.11 -5.45
N PRO A 30 -1.15 -14.69 -5.07
CA PRO A 30 -0.57 -15.03 -3.79
C PRO A 30 -1.44 -14.45 -2.67
N LEU A 31 -2.18 -15.32 -2.00
CA LEU A 31 -3.10 -14.99 -0.91
C LEU A 31 -2.64 -15.67 0.38
N TYR A 32 -2.63 -14.93 1.46
CA TYR A 32 -2.21 -15.39 2.78
C TYR A 32 -3.23 -14.95 3.82
N SER A 33 -3.53 -15.78 4.80
CA SER A 33 -4.48 -15.40 5.85
C SER A 33 -4.24 -16.09 7.18
N SER A 34 -4.80 -15.48 8.21
CA SER A 34 -5.06 -16.05 9.53
C SER A 34 -6.52 -15.71 9.92
N GLU A 35 -6.92 -15.98 11.16
CA GLU A 35 -8.27 -15.63 11.64
C GLU A 35 -8.56 -14.12 11.59
N LYS A 36 -7.53 -13.28 11.76
CA LYS A 36 -7.69 -11.83 11.88
C LYS A 36 -7.22 -11.03 10.67
N ILE A 37 -6.30 -11.59 9.89
CA ILE A 37 -5.62 -10.88 8.81
C ILE A 37 -5.76 -11.64 7.50
N THR A 38 -6.01 -10.92 6.42
CA THR A 38 -5.88 -11.44 5.05
C THR A 38 -4.95 -10.53 4.26
N LEU A 39 -4.05 -11.09 3.47
CA LEU A 39 -3.09 -10.35 2.66
C LEU A 39 -3.10 -10.90 1.24
N ILE A 40 -3.19 -10.00 0.25
CA ILE A 40 -2.98 -10.33 -1.16
C ILE A 40 -1.75 -9.60 -1.70
N VAL A 41 -0.98 -10.30 -2.54
CA VAL A 41 0.06 -9.67 -3.37
C VAL A 41 -0.57 -9.34 -4.73
N SER A 42 -0.60 -8.06 -5.06
CA SER A 42 -1.35 -7.53 -6.20
C SER A 42 -0.55 -7.40 -7.49
N GLY A 43 0.77 -7.20 -7.41
CA GLY A 43 1.59 -6.79 -8.54
C GLY A 43 1.79 -5.27 -8.60
N MET A 44 2.68 -4.84 -9.48
CA MET A 44 3.06 -3.44 -9.65
C MET A 44 2.31 -2.84 -10.84
N THR A 45 1.27 -2.05 -10.58
CA THR A 45 0.57 -1.13 -11.51
C THR A 45 -0.80 -0.75 -10.91
N PRO A 46 -1.42 0.35 -11.37
CA PRO A 46 -2.73 0.75 -10.86
C PRO A 46 -3.79 -0.30 -11.20
N LEU A 47 -3.71 -0.90 -12.39
CA LEU A 47 -4.68 -1.89 -12.86
C LEU A 47 -4.55 -3.20 -12.08
N GLN A 48 -3.34 -3.74 -11.90
CA GLN A 48 -3.13 -4.95 -11.12
C GLN A 48 -3.59 -4.78 -9.67
N SER A 49 -3.25 -3.63 -9.06
CA SER A 49 -3.72 -3.28 -7.72
C SER A 49 -5.24 -3.23 -7.62
N ALA A 50 -5.92 -2.62 -8.59
CA ALA A 50 -7.38 -2.56 -8.63
C ALA A 50 -8.04 -3.94 -8.80
N ILE A 51 -7.50 -4.79 -9.69
CA ILE A 51 -8.00 -6.14 -9.93
C ILE A 51 -7.84 -7.00 -8.68
N ALA A 52 -6.65 -7.03 -8.08
CA ALA A 52 -6.38 -7.82 -6.89
C ALA A 52 -7.23 -7.35 -5.69
N THR A 53 -7.37 -6.03 -5.52
CA THR A 53 -8.23 -5.46 -4.46
C THR A 53 -9.69 -5.85 -4.64
N THR A 54 -10.20 -5.79 -5.88
CA THR A 54 -11.57 -6.21 -6.21
C THR A 54 -11.77 -7.69 -5.97
N TYR A 55 -10.85 -8.53 -6.45
CA TYR A 55 -10.86 -9.96 -6.23
C TYR A 55 -10.89 -10.30 -4.74
N LEU A 56 -9.99 -9.68 -3.96
CA LEU A 56 -9.93 -9.89 -2.52
C LEU A 56 -11.26 -9.53 -1.85
N LEU A 57 -11.75 -8.31 -2.05
CA LEU A 57 -12.98 -7.84 -1.38
C LEU A 57 -14.23 -8.62 -1.77
N THR A 58 -14.28 -9.20 -2.97
CA THR A 58 -15.42 -10.00 -3.44
C THR A 58 -15.37 -11.47 -3.03
N THR A 59 -14.21 -11.95 -2.57
CA THR A 59 -14.00 -13.34 -2.13
C THR A 59 -13.96 -13.51 -0.61
N LEU A 60 -13.88 -12.40 0.14
CA LEU A 60 -14.00 -12.42 1.60
C LEU A 60 -15.40 -12.87 2.03
N LYS A 61 -15.46 -13.67 3.09
CA LYS A 61 -16.73 -14.13 3.68
C LYS A 61 -17.51 -13.02 4.40
N SER A 62 -16.83 -11.95 4.77
CA SER A 62 -17.39 -10.79 5.46
C SER A 62 -16.64 -9.52 5.09
N VAL A 63 -17.32 -8.39 5.25
CA VAL A 63 -16.75 -7.06 5.01
C VAL A 63 -15.64 -6.81 6.04
N PRO A 64 -14.41 -6.45 5.63
CA PRO A 64 -13.33 -6.16 6.56
C PRO A 64 -13.60 -4.91 7.41
N ASP A 65 -12.98 -4.85 8.58
CA ASP A 65 -13.01 -3.67 9.44
C ASP A 65 -12.12 -2.57 8.86
N THR A 66 -11.00 -2.96 8.25
CA THR A 66 -10.08 -2.06 7.56
C THR A 66 -9.38 -2.79 6.43
N ILE A 67 -9.18 -2.09 5.31
CA ILE A 67 -8.27 -2.50 4.25
C ILE A 67 -7.14 -1.49 4.13
N ALA A 68 -5.90 -1.97 4.06
CA ALA A 68 -4.70 -1.17 3.97
C ALA A 68 -3.89 -1.53 2.72
N ASN A 69 -3.55 -0.53 1.90
CA ASN A 69 -2.45 -0.67 0.96
C ASN A 69 -1.15 -0.32 1.68
N LEU A 70 -0.24 -1.28 1.78
CA LEU A 70 1.09 -1.09 2.32
C LEU A 70 2.11 -1.39 1.24
N GLY A 71 3.02 -0.46 1.00
CA GLY A 71 4.12 -0.70 0.08
C GLY A 71 5.17 0.40 0.14
N ILE A 72 6.20 0.23 -0.67
CA ILE A 72 7.23 1.25 -0.83
C ILE A 72 6.79 2.35 -1.80
N CYS A 73 7.52 3.45 -1.81
CA CYS A 73 7.31 4.57 -2.72
C CYS A 73 8.62 5.37 -2.90
N ALA A 74 8.67 6.14 -3.99
CA ALA A 74 9.70 7.14 -4.19
C ALA A 74 9.29 8.46 -3.52
N SER A 75 10.24 9.16 -2.90
CA SER A 75 10.06 10.57 -2.51
C SER A 75 10.70 11.51 -3.53
N THR A 76 10.03 12.60 -3.86
CA THR A 76 10.63 13.68 -4.66
C THR A 76 11.52 14.62 -3.85
N ARG A 77 11.59 14.41 -2.54
CA ARG A 77 12.36 15.22 -1.61
C ARG A 77 13.56 14.42 -1.11
N GLN A 78 14.75 14.84 -1.52
CA GLN A 78 16.03 14.21 -1.16
C GLN A 78 16.31 14.20 0.35
N ASN A 79 15.64 15.07 1.12
CA ASN A 79 15.79 15.17 2.57
C ASN A 79 14.81 14.28 3.35
N ASP A 80 13.86 13.62 2.68
CA ASP A 80 13.01 12.63 3.34
C ASP A 80 13.83 11.37 3.65
N PRO A 81 13.96 10.95 4.92
CA PRO A 81 14.75 9.78 5.22
C PRO A 81 14.16 8.50 4.60
N ILE A 82 15.00 7.72 3.93
CA ILE A 82 14.67 6.35 3.53
C ILE A 82 14.17 5.56 4.74
N GLY A 83 13.09 4.81 4.55
CA GLY A 83 12.41 4.04 5.59
C GLY A 83 11.33 4.82 6.34
N THR A 84 11.15 6.12 6.09
CA THR A 84 10.03 6.89 6.67
C THR A 84 8.71 6.38 6.12
N CYS A 85 7.79 6.00 7.01
CA CYS A 85 6.42 5.63 6.64
C CYS A 85 5.48 6.82 6.73
N TYR A 86 4.73 7.05 5.66
CA TYR A 86 3.71 8.09 5.58
C TYR A 86 2.31 7.48 5.51
N ALA A 87 1.36 8.11 6.21
CA ALA A 87 -0.06 7.89 5.98
C ALA A 87 -0.55 8.82 4.85
N ILE A 88 -1.22 8.26 3.85
CA ILE A 88 -1.65 9.04 2.67
C ILE A 88 -3.02 9.67 2.93
N ARG A 89 -3.13 10.97 2.63
CA ARG A 89 -4.34 11.78 2.78
C ARG A 89 -4.85 12.41 1.49
N LYS A 90 -4.06 12.32 0.41
CA LYS A 90 -4.45 12.74 -0.94
C LYS A 90 -3.79 11.83 -1.95
N ILE A 91 -4.56 11.34 -2.92
CA ILE A 91 -4.06 10.54 -4.04
C ILE A 91 -4.34 11.30 -5.32
N THR A 92 -3.35 11.40 -6.21
CA THR A 92 -3.52 11.92 -7.57
C THR A 92 -3.24 10.81 -8.57
N ASP A 93 -4.24 10.43 -9.36
CA ASP A 93 -4.04 9.52 -10.49
C ASP A 93 -3.54 10.33 -11.68
N THR A 94 -2.32 10.04 -12.15
CA THR A 94 -1.68 10.86 -13.19
C THR A 94 -2.19 10.57 -14.59
N MET A 95 -2.81 9.41 -14.82
CA MET A 95 -3.39 9.05 -16.11
C MET A 95 -4.75 9.73 -16.31
N THR A 96 -5.57 9.74 -15.27
CA THR A 96 -6.93 10.30 -15.32
C THR A 96 -7.03 11.72 -14.77
N GLN A 97 -5.95 12.25 -14.17
CA GLN A 97 -5.90 13.52 -13.43
C GLN A 97 -6.88 13.60 -12.25
N LYS A 98 -7.43 12.45 -11.84
CA LYS A 98 -8.39 12.40 -10.74
C LYS A 98 -7.70 12.53 -9.41
N VAL A 99 -8.29 13.35 -8.54
CA VAL A 99 -7.79 13.60 -7.19
C VAL A 99 -8.76 13.02 -6.17
N TYR A 100 -8.23 12.24 -5.23
CA TYR A 100 -8.96 11.71 -4.08
C TYR A 100 -8.45 12.36 -2.80
N HIS A 101 -9.37 12.89 -2.01
CA HIS A 101 -9.10 13.35 -0.65
C HIS A 101 -9.62 12.31 0.33
N LEU A 102 -8.74 11.79 1.18
CA LEU A 102 -9.11 10.77 2.16
C LEU A 102 -9.60 11.44 3.45
N PRO A 103 -10.45 10.75 4.25
CA PRO A 103 -10.91 11.26 5.53
C PRO A 103 -9.74 11.64 6.45
N LYS A 104 -9.98 12.63 7.31
CA LYS A 104 -9.04 12.99 8.36
C LYS A 104 -9.15 11.94 9.47
N ILE A 105 -8.18 11.05 9.51
CA ILE A 105 -8.00 10.06 10.57
C ILE A 105 -6.77 10.47 11.37
N GLU A 106 -6.86 10.46 12.70
CA GLU A 106 -5.71 10.70 13.56
C GLU A 106 -4.63 9.65 13.28
N SER A 107 -3.39 10.10 13.18
CA SER A 107 -2.26 9.24 12.86
C SER A 107 -1.01 9.76 13.54
N SER A 108 -0.27 8.84 14.15
CA SER A 108 1.07 9.10 14.67
C SER A 108 2.12 9.22 13.55
N LEU A 109 1.79 8.73 12.35
CA LEU A 109 2.64 8.82 11.18
C LEU A 109 2.55 10.20 10.52
N PRO A 110 3.65 10.71 9.93
CA PRO A 110 3.58 11.89 9.10
C PRO A 110 2.60 11.65 7.94
N GLN A 111 1.76 12.63 7.67
CA GLN A 111 0.72 12.48 6.66
C GLN A 111 1.04 13.30 5.41
N THR A 112 0.78 12.77 4.21
CA THR A 112 1.10 13.48 2.95
C THR A 112 0.24 13.08 1.75
N SER A 113 0.55 13.64 0.58
CA SER A 113 -0.06 13.29 -0.71
C SER A 113 0.84 12.35 -1.51
N ILE A 114 0.22 11.49 -2.32
CA ILE A 114 0.89 10.64 -3.29
C ILE A 114 0.33 10.86 -4.70
N ALA A 115 1.17 10.66 -5.71
CA ALA A 115 0.75 10.53 -7.09
C ALA A 115 1.06 9.14 -7.62
N THR A 116 0.08 8.54 -8.28
CA THR A 116 0.20 7.21 -8.85
C THR A 116 0.49 7.31 -10.34
N TYR A 117 1.57 6.66 -10.78
CA TYR A 117 1.99 6.54 -12.18
C TYR A 117 1.83 5.10 -12.65
N PRO A 118 1.58 4.85 -13.95
CA PRO A 118 1.46 3.48 -14.46
C PRO A 118 2.82 2.77 -14.61
N VAL A 119 3.93 3.51 -14.56
CA VAL A 119 5.30 3.04 -14.75
C VAL A 119 6.24 3.81 -13.82
N PRO A 120 7.44 3.28 -13.48
CA PRO A 120 8.42 3.97 -12.66
C PRO A 120 8.76 5.38 -13.18
N GLN A 121 9.07 6.31 -12.28
CA GLN A 121 9.33 7.72 -12.61
C GLN A 121 10.61 8.23 -11.95
N GLN A 122 11.33 9.08 -12.67
CA GLN A 122 12.42 9.87 -12.09
C GLN A 122 11.88 11.12 -11.39
N THR A 123 12.33 11.41 -10.18
CA THR A 123 11.68 12.45 -9.34
C THR A 123 11.96 13.90 -9.71
N LYS A 124 12.96 14.20 -10.56
CA LYS A 124 13.56 15.53 -10.75
C LYS A 124 12.63 16.67 -11.22
N ALA A 125 11.38 16.40 -11.56
CA ALA A 125 10.44 17.44 -12.04
C ALA A 125 9.00 17.31 -11.50
N HIS A 126 8.75 16.50 -10.47
CA HIS A 126 7.38 16.24 -10.02
C HIS A 126 6.92 17.21 -8.93
N LYS A 127 5.67 17.68 -9.06
CA LYS A 127 5.00 18.56 -8.09
C LYS A 127 4.43 17.82 -6.87
N HIS A 128 4.43 16.49 -6.91
CA HIS A 128 3.86 15.63 -5.87
C HIS A 128 4.92 15.16 -4.91
N HIS A 129 4.57 14.92 -3.64
CA HIS A 129 5.55 14.54 -2.62
C HIS A 129 6.06 13.11 -2.79
N LEU A 130 5.14 12.15 -2.81
CA LEU A 130 5.44 10.74 -2.99
C LEU A 130 4.94 10.27 -4.35
N LEU A 131 5.62 9.28 -4.93
CA LEU A 131 5.25 8.63 -6.18
C LEU A 131 5.16 7.12 -5.94
N ASP A 132 4.10 6.50 -6.41
CA ASP A 132 3.95 5.03 -6.46
C ASP A 132 3.26 4.58 -7.74
N MET A 133 2.96 3.28 -7.80
CA MET A 133 2.28 2.68 -8.93
C MET A 133 0.92 2.05 -8.58
N GLU A 134 0.48 2.04 -7.31
CA GLU A 134 -0.70 1.25 -6.89
C GLU A 134 -1.83 2.08 -6.26
N SER A 135 -1.52 3.20 -5.59
CA SER A 135 -2.46 3.87 -4.67
C SER A 135 -3.80 4.22 -5.30
N SER A 136 -3.81 4.79 -6.51
CA SER A 136 -5.06 5.16 -7.18
C SER A 136 -5.91 3.94 -7.55
N GLY A 137 -5.29 2.86 -8.02
CA GLY A 137 -5.95 1.61 -8.38
C GLY A 137 -6.58 0.93 -7.17
N PHE A 138 -5.79 0.73 -6.12
CA PHE A 138 -6.25 0.23 -4.83
C PHE A 138 -7.45 1.04 -4.30
N TYR A 139 -7.29 2.36 -4.18
CA TYR A 139 -8.31 3.21 -3.57
C TYR A 139 -9.60 3.22 -4.41
N THR A 140 -9.49 3.23 -5.74
CA THR A 140 -10.63 3.20 -6.65
C THR A 140 -11.42 1.90 -6.52
N ALA A 141 -10.75 0.76 -6.39
CA ALA A 141 -11.40 -0.53 -6.17
C ALA A 141 -12.01 -0.62 -4.76
N ALA A 142 -11.23 -0.31 -3.72
CA ALA A 142 -11.68 -0.43 -2.33
C ALA A 142 -12.91 0.43 -2.01
N ARG A 143 -12.94 1.68 -2.47
CA ARG A 143 -14.05 2.63 -2.22
C ARG A 143 -15.38 2.23 -2.86
N ARG A 144 -15.37 1.22 -3.76
CA ARG A 144 -16.61 0.66 -4.33
C ARG A 144 -17.35 -0.19 -3.30
N PHE A 145 -16.62 -0.83 -2.39
CA PHE A 145 -17.13 -1.83 -1.44
C PHE A 145 -17.09 -1.37 0.02
N LEU A 146 -16.25 -0.38 0.33
CA LEU A 146 -16.01 0.09 1.70
C LEU A 146 -16.18 1.60 1.83
N PRO A 147 -16.67 2.08 2.98
CA PRO A 147 -16.65 3.49 3.30
C PRO A 147 -15.19 3.99 3.42
N PRO A 148 -14.89 5.24 3.02
CA PRO A 148 -13.52 5.77 3.00
C PRO A 148 -12.75 5.66 4.32
N GLU A 149 -13.43 5.69 5.45
CA GLU A 149 -12.86 5.60 6.81
C GLU A 149 -12.20 4.24 7.07
N LYS A 150 -12.62 3.19 6.35
CA LYS A 150 -12.06 1.84 6.42
C LYS A 150 -10.89 1.61 5.45
N ILE A 151 -10.52 2.61 4.66
CA ILE A 151 -9.51 2.48 3.61
C ILE A 151 -8.27 3.27 4.00
N ARG A 152 -7.17 2.56 4.26
CA ARG A 152 -5.89 3.15 4.68
C ARG A 152 -4.82 2.91 3.61
N LEU A 153 -3.91 3.85 3.45
CA LEU A 153 -2.73 3.68 2.61
C LEU A 153 -1.51 4.15 3.37
N PHE A 154 -0.50 3.30 3.42
CA PHE A 154 0.77 3.54 4.10
C PHE A 154 1.90 3.31 3.12
N LYS A 155 2.80 4.28 3.03
CA LYS A 155 3.88 4.27 2.03
C LYS A 155 5.22 4.54 2.67
N VAL A 156 6.15 3.63 2.47
CA VAL A 156 7.51 3.70 3.03
C VAL A 156 8.47 4.20 1.96
N VAL A 157 9.22 5.26 2.24
CA VAL A 157 10.18 5.80 1.27
C VAL A 157 11.32 4.79 1.05
N SER A 158 11.47 4.27 -0.17
CA SER A 158 12.55 3.34 -0.56
C SER A 158 13.68 4.00 -1.30
N ASP A 159 13.37 5.02 -2.08
CA ASP A 159 14.30 5.69 -2.99
C ASP A 159 13.79 7.10 -3.35
N TYR A 160 14.52 7.75 -4.24
CA TYR A 160 14.22 9.08 -4.73
C TYR A 160 13.99 9.10 -6.24
N GLY A 161 13.25 8.12 -6.78
CA GLY A 161 12.89 8.03 -8.20
C GLY A 161 13.83 7.18 -9.03
N ASN A 162 14.24 6.04 -8.47
CA ASN A 162 15.03 5.06 -9.22
C ASN A 162 14.11 4.30 -10.20
N MET A 163 14.65 3.92 -11.35
CA MET A 163 13.88 3.18 -12.38
C MET A 163 13.83 1.67 -12.12
N GLU A 164 14.70 1.18 -11.24
CA GLU A 164 14.80 -0.22 -10.87
C GLU A 164 14.06 -0.49 -9.56
N VAL A 165 13.51 -1.69 -9.44
CA VAL A 165 12.90 -2.15 -8.19
C VAL A 165 14.02 -2.30 -7.15
N PRO A 166 13.87 -1.73 -5.93
CA PRO A 166 14.86 -1.88 -4.88
C PRO A 166 15.11 -3.35 -4.49
N ASP A 167 16.28 -3.61 -3.94
CA ASP A 167 16.65 -4.96 -3.49
C ASP A 167 15.62 -5.57 -2.52
N THR A 168 15.35 -6.87 -2.68
CA THR A 168 14.30 -7.57 -1.94
C THR A 168 14.56 -7.57 -0.44
N GLN A 169 15.81 -7.77 -0.01
CA GLN A 169 16.15 -7.79 1.41
C GLN A 169 16.01 -6.40 2.02
N PHE A 170 16.46 -5.37 1.29
CA PHE A 170 16.27 -3.98 1.70
C PHE A 170 14.78 -3.61 1.87
N VAL A 171 13.91 -3.97 0.92
CA VAL A 171 12.46 -3.72 1.03
C VAL A 171 11.86 -4.41 2.26
N ARG A 172 12.22 -5.67 2.50
CA ARG A 172 11.76 -6.41 3.69
C ARG A 172 12.13 -5.68 4.98
N GLU A 173 13.37 -5.21 5.09
CA GLU A 173 13.87 -4.53 6.29
C GLU A 173 13.15 -3.21 6.58
N ILE A 174 12.95 -2.36 5.58
CA ILE A 174 12.30 -1.06 5.78
C ILE A 174 10.80 -1.22 6.10
N ILE A 175 10.14 -2.24 5.54
CA ILE A 175 8.75 -2.55 5.89
C ILE A 175 8.68 -3.11 7.31
N GLN A 176 9.54 -4.07 7.66
CA GLN A 176 9.60 -4.69 8.99
C GLN A 176 9.78 -3.64 10.10
N LYS A 177 10.67 -2.66 9.90
CA LYS A 177 10.92 -1.55 10.86
C LYS A 177 9.67 -0.71 11.16
N ASN A 178 8.71 -0.66 10.25
CA ASN A 178 7.50 0.16 10.39
C ASN A 178 6.29 -0.62 10.94
N LEU A 179 6.34 -1.95 11.06
CA LEU A 179 5.19 -2.75 11.48
C LEU A 179 4.64 -2.38 12.86
N SER A 180 5.51 -2.04 13.83
CA SER A 180 5.07 -1.64 15.18
C SER A 180 4.28 -0.32 15.20
N SER A 181 4.60 0.61 14.30
CA SER A 181 3.84 1.85 14.14
C SER A 181 2.52 1.58 13.43
N LEU A 182 2.54 0.74 12.39
CA LEU A 182 1.34 0.35 11.64
C LEU A 182 0.31 -0.41 12.49
N GLU A 183 0.76 -1.22 13.45
CA GLU A 183 -0.13 -1.87 14.44
C GLU A 183 -0.98 -0.88 15.20
N LYS A 184 -0.36 0.21 15.69
CA LYS A 184 -1.08 1.27 16.41
C LYS A 184 -2.13 1.95 15.52
N GLU A 185 -1.79 2.14 14.24
CA GLU A 185 -2.68 2.78 13.27
C GLU A 185 -3.87 1.90 12.85
N LEU A 186 -3.70 0.57 12.91
CA LEU A 186 -4.67 -0.43 12.47
C LEU A 186 -5.35 -1.20 13.61
N SER A 187 -4.93 -0.97 14.86
CA SER A 187 -5.41 -1.67 16.06
C SER A 187 -5.31 -3.20 15.95
N ILE A 188 -4.18 -3.70 15.44
CA ILE A 188 -3.88 -5.14 15.27
C ILE A 188 -2.68 -5.60 16.08
#